data_AF-A0A1C6PC97-F1
#
_entry.id   AF-A0A1C6PC97-F1
#
_cell.length_a   1.000
_cell.length_b   1.000
_cell.length_c   1.000
_cell.angle_alpha   90.00
_cell.angle_beta   90.00
_cell.angle_gamma   90.00
#
_symmetry.space_group_name_H-M   'P 1'
#
loop_
_entity.id
_entity.type
_entity.pdbx_description
1 polymer ?
#
loop_
_entity_poly.entity_id
_entity_poly.type
_entity_poly.pdbx_seq_one_letter_code
_entity_poly.pdbx_strand_id
1 'polypeptide(L)'
;MNDFVALLASQGSALVFVATLAARLGAPVPAVPFLVVAGGLTVGGEVSFLAVTLAAVVGNILGDGAWFLAGRHWGYRVMRLLCRISLSADSCVKRSENIIGRWGGLSLIAAKFVPGVSVVAPPMAGALGMSNLRFLSYETLAALIWTVGFLLVGRVFHAAIQDVLAVFSSVGLTAAAVFAVLLGAFVAWRYWQRRIALQADDIDRIEVGALRAALGAGADVTVIDVRSDEARLLDGRVVPGAIGVSLKHIPSRIDGFADGRELVVYCDCPDDGGAIAAARLFVAAGVPRVRVLAGGIDAWMAGTGGVEEAPVAAAPMAVAHPA
;
A
#
# COMPACT_ATOMS: atom_id res chain seq x y z
N MET A 1 -5.43 32.52 -1.47
CA MET A 1 -5.39 31.89 -2.82
C MET A 1 -4.95 32.86 -3.90
N ASN A 2 -5.26 34.16 -3.79
CA ASN A 2 -4.62 35.22 -4.59
C ASN A 2 -3.08 35.17 -4.48
N ASP A 3 -2.54 34.84 -3.30
CA ASP A 3 -1.08 34.67 -3.12
C ASP A 3 -0.52 33.43 -3.82
N PHE A 4 -1.30 32.35 -3.97
CA PHE A 4 -0.84 31.11 -4.63
C PHE A 4 -0.80 31.28 -6.15
N VAL A 5 -1.84 31.93 -6.71
CA VAL A 5 -1.89 32.31 -8.13
C VAL A 5 -0.84 33.40 -8.42
N ALA A 6 -0.60 34.34 -7.51
CA ALA A 6 0.48 35.34 -7.63
C ALA A 6 1.89 34.73 -7.48
N LEU A 7 2.07 33.69 -6.64
CA LEU A 7 3.32 32.92 -6.56
C LEU A 7 3.53 32.06 -7.82
N LEU A 8 2.47 31.51 -8.40
CA LEU A 8 2.52 30.76 -9.66
C LEU A 8 2.79 31.67 -10.86
N ALA A 9 2.25 32.88 -10.87
CA ALA A 9 2.51 33.87 -11.91
C ALA A 9 3.93 34.49 -11.82
N SER A 10 4.52 34.58 -10.63
CA SER A 10 5.89 35.12 -10.43
C SER A 10 6.99 34.05 -10.33
N GLN A 11 6.68 32.83 -9.88
CA GLN A 11 7.62 31.72 -9.64
C GLN A 11 7.08 30.34 -10.10
N GLY A 12 6.19 30.28 -11.09
CA GLY A 12 5.56 29.03 -11.53
C GLY A 12 6.54 27.93 -11.93
N SER A 13 7.72 28.29 -12.46
CA SER A 13 8.81 27.35 -12.73
C SER A 13 9.41 26.77 -11.45
N ALA A 14 9.66 27.58 -10.40
CA ALA A 14 10.20 27.10 -9.14
C ALA A 14 9.24 26.16 -8.41
N LEU A 15 7.94 26.47 -8.44
CA LEU A 15 6.92 25.62 -7.81
C LEU A 15 6.79 24.27 -8.52
N VAL A 16 6.80 24.27 -9.86
CA VAL A 16 6.84 23.04 -10.65
C VAL A 16 8.13 22.25 -10.38
N PHE A 17 9.29 22.91 -10.30
CA PHE A 17 10.55 22.28 -9.95
C PHE A 17 10.46 21.57 -8.58
N VAL A 18 10.06 22.28 -7.53
CA VAL A 18 9.97 21.73 -6.17
C VAL A 18 8.95 20.60 -6.10
N ALA A 19 7.77 20.78 -6.67
CA ALA A 19 6.73 19.75 -6.67
C ALA A 19 7.18 18.47 -7.39
N THR A 20 7.84 18.63 -8.54
CA THR A 20 8.34 17.50 -9.33
C THR A 20 9.49 16.81 -8.61
N LEU A 21 10.45 17.57 -8.08
CA LEU A 21 11.58 17.03 -7.31
C LEU A 21 11.10 16.27 -6.07
N ALA A 22 10.20 16.87 -5.28
CA ALA A 22 9.65 16.25 -4.08
C ALA A 22 8.91 14.95 -4.42
N ALA A 23 8.08 14.95 -5.46
CA ALA A 23 7.38 13.75 -5.91
C ALA A 23 8.36 12.64 -6.33
N ARG A 24 9.44 12.98 -7.03
CA ARG A 24 10.46 12.00 -7.46
C ARG A 24 11.34 11.49 -6.31
N LEU A 25 11.53 12.29 -5.27
CA LEU A 25 12.15 11.85 -4.03
C LEU A 25 11.24 10.97 -3.16
N GLY A 26 9.98 10.77 -3.56
CA GLY A 26 9.03 9.89 -2.88
C GLY A 26 8.06 10.61 -1.93
N ALA A 27 8.05 11.95 -1.92
CA ALA A 27 7.02 12.69 -1.20
C ALA A 27 5.64 12.46 -1.85
N PRO A 28 4.54 12.40 -1.08
CA PRO A 28 3.18 12.21 -1.59
C PRO A 28 2.64 13.51 -2.23
N VAL A 29 3.37 14.07 -3.18
CA VAL A 29 3.03 15.32 -3.89
C VAL A 29 2.45 14.98 -5.26
N PRO A 30 1.26 15.50 -5.61
CA PRO A 30 0.62 15.21 -6.89
C PRO A 30 1.24 16.06 -8.02
N ALA A 31 2.42 15.67 -8.53
CA ALA A 31 3.15 16.42 -9.55
C ALA A 31 2.39 16.60 -10.88
N VAL A 32 1.54 15.65 -11.27
CA VAL A 32 0.77 15.70 -12.53
C VAL A 32 -0.19 16.90 -12.55
N PRO A 33 -1.06 17.12 -11.53
CA PRO A 33 -1.87 18.33 -11.45
C PRO A 33 -1.09 19.64 -11.57
N PHE A 34 0.09 19.76 -10.94
CA PHE A 34 0.92 20.96 -11.06
C PHE A 34 1.36 21.22 -12.50
N LEU A 35 1.76 20.18 -13.23
CA LEU A 35 2.12 20.31 -14.64
C LEU A 35 0.93 20.65 -15.53
N VAL A 36 -0.23 20.03 -15.30
CA VAL A 36 -1.44 20.32 -16.09
C VAL A 36 -1.88 21.77 -15.87
N VAL A 37 -1.91 22.24 -14.62
CA VAL A 37 -2.24 23.64 -14.31
C VAL A 37 -1.21 24.59 -14.92
N ALA A 38 0.09 24.34 -14.72
CA ALA A 38 1.13 25.18 -15.30
C ALA A 38 1.04 25.21 -16.83
N GLY A 39 0.75 24.07 -17.47
CA GLY A 39 0.47 23.98 -18.90
C GLY A 39 -0.66 24.89 -19.35
N GLY A 40 -1.78 24.93 -18.62
CA GLY A 40 -2.87 25.85 -18.93
C GLY A 40 -2.47 27.32 -18.82
N LEU A 41 -1.74 27.69 -17.77
CA LEU A 41 -1.26 29.06 -17.54
C LEU A 41 -0.25 29.54 -18.61
N THR A 42 0.42 28.61 -19.30
CA THR A 42 1.31 28.97 -20.42
C THR A 42 0.57 29.47 -21.67
N VAL A 43 -0.76 29.27 -21.77
CA VAL A 43 -1.58 29.77 -22.90
C VAL A 43 -1.79 31.28 -22.80
N GLY A 44 -2.12 31.78 -21.60
CA GLY A 44 -2.29 33.21 -21.32
C GLY A 44 -0.98 33.99 -21.20
N GLY A 45 0.17 33.33 -21.32
CA GLY A 45 1.49 33.95 -21.17
C GLY A 45 1.89 34.26 -19.74
N GLU A 46 1.10 33.81 -18.75
CA GLU A 46 1.35 34.02 -17.32
C GLU A 46 2.65 33.34 -16.87
N VAL A 47 3.00 32.21 -17.49
CA VAL A 47 4.25 31.49 -17.27
C VAL A 47 4.89 31.02 -18.57
N SER A 48 6.22 31.04 -18.65
CA SER A 48 6.95 30.56 -19.83
C SER A 48 6.92 29.04 -19.92
N PHE A 49 6.44 28.52 -21.06
CA PHE A 49 6.41 27.08 -21.35
C PHE A 49 7.79 26.45 -21.27
N LEU A 50 8.80 27.14 -21.82
CA LEU A 50 10.17 26.67 -21.79
C LEU A 50 10.71 26.62 -20.36
N ALA A 51 10.48 27.67 -19.56
CA ALA A 51 10.96 27.72 -18.19
C ALA A 51 10.35 26.63 -17.31
N VAL A 52 9.05 26.38 -17.44
CA VAL A 52 8.35 25.32 -16.70
C VAL A 52 8.81 23.94 -17.15
N THR A 53 9.02 23.73 -18.46
CA THR A 53 9.53 22.47 -18.99
C THR A 53 10.91 22.17 -18.44
N LEU A 54 11.84 23.12 -18.50
CA LEU A 54 13.19 22.96 -17.97
C LEU A 54 13.19 22.70 -16.46
N ALA A 55 12.40 23.46 -15.71
CA ALA A 55 12.23 23.27 -14.27
C ALA A 55 11.77 21.84 -13.93
N ALA A 56 10.72 21.35 -14.59
CA ALA A 56 10.22 20.00 -14.37
C ALA A 56 11.25 18.93 -14.77
N VAL A 57 11.93 19.08 -15.91
CA VAL A 57 12.94 18.14 -16.39
C VAL A 57 14.11 18.05 -15.40
N VAL A 58 14.62 19.19 -14.91
CA VAL A 58 15.70 19.22 -13.92
C VAL A 58 15.25 18.57 -12.61
N GLY A 59 14.02 18.87 -12.14
CA GLY A 59 13.46 18.22 -10.95
C GLY A 59 13.37 16.70 -11.08
N ASN A 60 12.98 16.20 -12.26
CA ASN A 60 12.96 14.76 -12.57
C ASN A 60 14.38 14.16 -12.51
N ILE A 61 15.33 14.74 -13.24
CA ILE A 61 16.70 14.22 -13.32
C ILE A 61 17.36 14.18 -11.94
N LEU A 62 17.15 15.20 -11.10
CA LEU A 62 17.73 15.25 -9.75
C LEU A 62 17.11 14.21 -8.82
N GLY A 63 15.78 14.07 -8.82
CA GLY A 63 15.09 13.10 -7.96
C GLY A 63 15.40 11.65 -8.37
N ASP A 64 15.23 11.33 -9.65
CA ASP A 64 15.47 9.98 -10.17
C ASP A 64 16.98 9.67 -10.17
N GLY A 65 17.83 10.68 -10.38
CA GLY A 65 19.28 10.57 -10.28
C GLY A 65 19.76 10.25 -8.86
N ALA A 66 19.16 10.85 -7.83
CA ALA A 66 19.46 10.51 -6.44
C ALA A 66 19.18 9.03 -6.16
N TRP A 67 18.02 8.53 -6.61
CA TRP A 67 17.69 7.12 -6.49
C TRP A 67 18.59 6.21 -7.31
N PHE A 68 18.93 6.59 -8.54
CA PHE A 68 19.86 5.84 -9.39
C PHE A 68 21.24 5.70 -8.75
N LEU A 69 21.79 6.79 -8.21
CA LEU A 69 23.05 6.76 -7.48
C LEU A 69 22.93 5.89 -6.22
N ALA A 70 21.81 5.98 -5.50
CA ALA A 70 21.58 5.15 -4.33
C ALA A 70 21.54 3.66 -4.69
N GLY A 71 20.84 3.31 -5.77
CA GLY A 71 20.81 1.96 -6.30
C GLY A 71 22.19 1.46 -6.73
N ARG A 72 23.04 2.31 -7.30
CA ARG A 72 24.40 1.92 -7.67
C ARG A 72 25.30 1.64 -6.46
N HIS A 73 25.25 2.49 -5.44
CA HIS A 73 26.16 2.35 -4.29
C HIS A 73 25.71 1.28 -3.30
N TRP A 74 24.40 1.15 -3.08
CA TRP A 74 23.85 0.24 -2.06
C TRP A 74 23.14 -0.99 -2.65
N GLY A 75 23.02 -1.08 -3.98
CA GLY A 75 22.53 -2.25 -4.70
C GLY A 75 21.16 -2.73 -4.21
N TYR A 76 21.04 -4.04 -4.03
CA TYR A 76 19.82 -4.71 -3.59
C TYR A 76 19.33 -4.30 -2.18
N ARG A 77 20.12 -3.60 -1.36
CA ARG A 77 19.66 -3.11 -0.04
C ARG A 77 18.62 -2.00 -0.16
N VAL A 78 18.78 -1.07 -1.11
CA VAL A 78 17.79 -0.01 -1.39
C VAL A 78 16.50 -0.62 -1.95
N MET A 79 16.64 -1.66 -2.79
CA MET A 79 15.47 -2.39 -3.29
C MET A 79 14.70 -3.08 -2.17
N ARG A 80 15.39 -3.70 -1.22
CA ARG A 80 14.74 -4.34 -0.08
C ARG A 80 13.96 -3.34 0.78
N LEU A 81 14.46 -2.11 0.94
CA LEU A 81 13.77 -1.04 1.66
C LEU A 81 12.50 -0.58 0.92
N LEU A 82 12.62 -0.27 -0.38
CA LEU A 82 11.49 0.20 -1.21
C LEU A 82 10.45 -0.91 -1.39
N CYS A 83 10.88 -2.16 -1.53
CA CYS A 83 10.00 -3.31 -1.67
C CYS A 83 9.32 -3.73 -0.36
N ARG A 84 9.91 -3.42 0.81
CA ARG A 84 9.27 -3.65 2.13
C ARG A 84 8.05 -2.75 2.34
N ILE A 85 8.04 -1.58 1.69
CA ILE A 85 6.90 -0.66 1.67
C ILE A 85 5.82 -1.14 0.67
N SER A 86 6.21 -1.94 -0.33
CA SER A 86 5.35 -2.41 -1.42
C SER A 86 5.14 -3.94 -1.39
N LEU A 87 4.54 -4.48 -0.32
CA LEU A 87 3.77 -5.74 -0.20
C LEU A 87 4.26 -7.08 -0.84
N SER A 88 5.37 -7.17 -1.58
CA SER A 88 5.97 -8.42 -2.06
C SER A 88 7.37 -8.18 -2.64
N ALA A 89 8.41 -8.40 -1.83
CA ALA A 89 9.77 -8.02 -2.21
C ALA A 89 10.42 -8.90 -3.29
N ASP A 90 10.10 -10.19 -3.35
CA ASP A 90 10.78 -11.11 -4.27
C ASP A 90 10.18 -11.12 -5.69
N SER A 91 8.88 -10.82 -5.83
CA SER A 91 8.21 -10.69 -7.14
C SER A 91 8.60 -9.39 -7.83
N CYS A 92 8.66 -8.29 -7.07
CA CYS A 92 8.98 -6.96 -7.58
C CYS A 92 10.40 -6.92 -8.18
N VAL A 93 11.37 -7.52 -7.50
CA VAL A 93 12.77 -7.55 -7.94
C VAL A 93 12.94 -8.38 -9.22
N LYS A 94 12.49 -9.65 -9.24
CA LYS A 94 12.64 -10.53 -10.43
C LYS A 94 11.89 -10.01 -11.66
N ARG A 95 10.69 -9.46 -11.48
CA ARG A 95 9.89 -8.93 -12.59
C ARG A 95 10.50 -7.67 -13.18
N SER A 96 11.02 -6.80 -12.33
CA SER A 96 11.64 -5.54 -12.76
C SER A 96 13.03 -5.76 -13.36
N GLU A 97 13.78 -6.76 -12.88
CA GLU A 97 15.06 -7.18 -13.45
C GLU A 97 14.88 -7.73 -14.87
N ASN A 98 13.84 -8.53 -15.10
CA ASN A 98 13.49 -8.99 -16.46
C ASN A 98 13.08 -7.85 -17.40
N ILE A 99 12.41 -6.80 -16.90
CA ILE A 99 12.00 -5.66 -17.72
C ILE A 99 13.22 -4.81 -18.11
N ILE A 100 14.09 -4.47 -17.17
CA ILE A 100 15.30 -3.67 -17.44
C ILE A 100 16.32 -4.49 -18.24
N GLY A 101 16.45 -5.79 -17.98
CA GLY A 101 17.32 -6.68 -18.76
C GLY A 101 16.86 -6.85 -20.21
N ARG A 102 15.55 -6.91 -20.47
CA ARG A 102 14.99 -7.12 -21.81
C ARG A 102 14.83 -5.84 -22.63
N TRP A 103 14.50 -4.70 -21.99
CA TRP A 103 14.22 -3.43 -22.68
C TRP A 103 15.29 -2.36 -22.46
N GLY A 104 16.29 -2.61 -21.60
CA GLY A 104 17.37 -1.68 -21.34
C GLY A 104 16.87 -0.31 -20.85
N GLY A 105 17.50 0.77 -21.31
CA GLY A 105 17.11 2.13 -20.94
C GLY A 105 15.75 2.59 -21.46
N LEU A 106 15.19 1.95 -22.50
CA LEU A 106 13.83 2.25 -22.99
C LEU A 106 12.77 1.95 -21.93
N SER A 107 13.05 1.01 -21.02
CA SER A 107 12.17 0.71 -19.89
C SER A 107 11.95 1.92 -18.97
N LEU A 108 12.93 2.83 -18.86
CA LEU A 108 12.82 4.04 -18.03
C LEU A 108 11.75 5.00 -18.56
N ILE A 109 11.64 5.10 -19.88
CA ILE A 109 10.64 5.94 -20.55
C ILE A 109 9.23 5.41 -20.25
N ALA A 110 9.01 4.11 -20.46
CA ALA A 110 7.71 3.48 -20.22
C ALA A 110 7.35 3.48 -18.72
N ALA A 111 8.32 3.20 -17.85
CA ALA A 111 8.13 3.19 -16.40
C ALA A 111 7.61 4.53 -15.87
N LYS A 112 8.00 5.66 -16.47
CA LYS A 112 7.64 7.00 -16.01
C LYS A 112 6.12 7.27 -16.01
N PHE A 113 5.38 6.57 -16.86
CA PHE A 113 3.91 6.67 -16.97
C PHE A 113 3.16 5.73 -16.03
N VAL A 114 3.86 4.78 -15.38
CA VAL A 114 3.25 3.81 -14.48
C VAL A 114 3.58 4.17 -13.03
N PRO A 115 2.57 4.53 -12.20
CA PRO A 115 2.77 4.77 -10.79
C PRO A 115 3.39 3.56 -10.09
N GLY A 116 4.28 3.79 -9.13
CA GLY A 116 5.04 2.74 -8.45
C GLY A 116 6.24 2.24 -9.24
N VAL A 117 6.08 1.88 -10.52
CA VAL A 117 7.20 1.41 -11.37
C VAL A 117 8.21 2.53 -11.61
N SER A 118 7.73 3.76 -11.85
CA SER A 118 8.60 4.95 -12.01
C SER A 118 9.52 5.25 -10.83
N VAL A 119 9.15 4.84 -9.61
CA VAL A 119 9.97 5.06 -8.40
C VAL A 119 11.06 4.00 -8.27
N VAL A 120 10.77 2.77 -8.72
CA VAL A 120 11.67 1.61 -8.59
C VAL A 120 12.65 1.52 -9.76
N ALA A 121 12.30 2.03 -10.93
CA ALA A 121 13.12 1.90 -12.14
C ALA A 121 14.49 2.61 -12.05
N PRO A 122 14.62 3.88 -11.58
CA PRO A 122 15.92 4.53 -11.46
C PRO A 122 16.91 3.81 -10.53
N PRO A 123 16.56 3.46 -9.27
CA PRO A 123 17.50 2.76 -8.39
C PRO A 123 17.83 1.35 -8.91
N MET A 124 16.91 0.67 -9.60
CA MET A 124 17.24 -0.60 -10.25
C MET A 124 18.22 -0.47 -11.41
N ALA A 125 18.06 0.54 -12.27
CA ALA A 125 19.03 0.79 -13.34
C ALA A 125 20.44 1.04 -12.77
N GLY A 126 20.53 1.69 -11.60
CA GLY A 126 21.78 1.88 -10.87
C GLY A 126 22.35 0.57 -10.33
N ALA A 127 21.51 -0.26 -9.69
CA ALA A 127 21.91 -1.54 -9.11
C ALA A 127 22.37 -2.55 -10.17
N LEU A 128 21.80 -2.51 -11.37
CA LEU A 128 22.18 -3.34 -12.52
C LEU A 128 23.40 -2.79 -13.29
N GLY A 129 24.05 -1.74 -12.80
CA GLY A 129 25.31 -1.24 -13.36
C GLY A 129 25.16 -0.46 -14.66
N MET A 130 23.98 0.07 -14.99
CA MET A 130 23.82 0.96 -16.16
C MET A 130 24.77 2.16 -16.03
N SER A 131 25.43 2.60 -17.10
CA SER A 131 26.36 3.75 -17.02
C SER A 131 25.64 5.09 -16.78
N ASN A 132 26.32 6.04 -16.14
CA ASN A 132 25.77 7.39 -15.84
C ASN A 132 25.22 8.10 -17.09
N LEU A 133 25.99 8.06 -18.19
CA LEU A 133 25.61 8.72 -19.43
C LEU A 133 24.36 8.10 -20.06
N ARG A 134 24.27 6.76 -20.06
CA ARG A 134 23.08 6.07 -20.58
C ARG A 134 21.85 6.37 -19.75
N PHE A 135 21.97 6.30 -18.41
CA PHE A 135 20.86 6.65 -17.53
C PHE A 135 20.40 8.09 -17.78
N LEU A 136 21.33 9.05 -17.77
CA LEU A 136 20.99 10.46 -17.96
C LEU A 136 20.34 10.72 -19.31
N SER A 137 20.79 10.08 -20.40
CA SER A 137 20.17 10.26 -21.73
C SER A 137 18.73 9.74 -21.77
N TYR A 138 18.49 8.55 -21.23
CA TYR A 138 17.14 7.96 -21.23
C TYR A 138 16.21 8.67 -20.24
N GLU A 139 16.71 9.05 -19.07
CA GLU A 139 15.94 9.79 -18.07
C GLU A 139 15.58 11.18 -18.56
N THR A 140 16.51 11.89 -19.21
CA THR A 140 16.22 13.21 -19.80
C THR A 140 15.14 13.08 -20.88
N LEU A 141 15.22 12.07 -21.75
CA LEU A 141 14.20 11.83 -22.76
C LEU A 141 12.85 11.47 -22.14
N ALA A 142 12.84 10.59 -21.13
CA ALA A 142 11.64 10.21 -20.40
C ALA A 142 11.00 11.44 -19.72
N ALA A 143 11.81 12.24 -19.03
CA ALA A 143 11.38 13.46 -18.36
C ALA A 143 10.82 14.50 -19.33
N LEU A 144 11.44 14.68 -20.50
CA LEU A 144 10.95 15.57 -21.55
C LEU A 144 9.58 15.11 -22.08
N ILE A 145 9.47 13.84 -22.51
CA ILE A 145 8.22 13.31 -23.06
C ILE A 145 7.09 13.40 -22.04
N TRP A 146 7.36 13.01 -20.79
CA TRP A 146 6.39 13.04 -19.71
C TRP A 146 5.95 14.48 -19.38
N THR A 147 6.92 15.39 -19.19
CA THR A 147 6.65 16.80 -18.86
C THR A 147 5.87 17.49 -19.97
N VAL A 148 6.34 17.41 -21.21
CA VAL A 148 5.69 18.03 -22.36
C VAL A 148 4.29 17.44 -22.57
N GLY A 149 4.12 16.12 -22.42
CA GLY A 149 2.82 15.48 -22.51
C GLY A 149 1.79 16.09 -21.55
N PHE A 150 2.12 16.20 -20.27
CA PHE A 150 1.19 16.78 -19.28
C PHE A 150 1.01 18.30 -19.43
N LEU A 151 2.05 19.04 -19.81
CA LEU A 151 1.91 20.47 -20.12
C LEU A 151 0.99 20.70 -21.33
N LEU A 152 1.10 19.87 -22.37
CA LEU A 152 0.22 19.94 -23.55
C LEU A 152 -1.22 19.59 -23.20
N VAL A 153 -1.46 18.58 -22.37
CA VAL A 153 -2.80 18.32 -21.81
C VAL A 153 -3.33 19.58 -21.12
N GLY A 154 -2.51 20.24 -20.30
CA GLY A 154 -2.85 21.53 -19.70
C GLY A 154 -3.21 22.62 -20.70
N ARG A 155 -2.44 22.78 -21.79
CA ARG A 155 -2.72 23.76 -22.85
C ARG A 155 -4.00 23.45 -23.62
N VAL A 156 -4.26 22.18 -23.93
CA VAL A 156 -5.45 21.77 -24.69
C VAL A 156 -6.72 21.97 -23.86
N PHE A 157 -6.68 21.63 -22.58
CA PHE A 157 -7.83 21.73 -21.67
C PHE A 157 -7.82 23.03 -20.85
N HIS A 158 -7.09 24.07 -21.29
CA HIS A 158 -6.92 25.30 -20.50
C HIS A 158 -8.24 26.00 -20.17
N ALA A 159 -9.21 25.99 -21.09
CA ALA A 159 -10.52 26.63 -20.87
C ALA A 159 -11.28 25.96 -19.72
N ALA A 160 -11.38 24.63 -19.73
CA ALA A 160 -11.98 23.87 -18.63
C ALA A 160 -11.20 24.01 -17.32
N ILE A 161 -9.86 24.11 -17.39
CA ILE A 161 -9.02 24.37 -16.22
C ILE A 161 -9.29 25.77 -15.65
N GLN A 162 -9.46 26.79 -16.49
CA GLN A 162 -9.78 28.14 -16.02
C GLN A 162 -11.20 28.23 -15.47
N ASP A 163 -12.17 27.53 -16.04
CA ASP A 163 -13.52 27.43 -15.47
C ASP A 163 -13.50 26.75 -14.09
N VAL A 164 -12.76 25.65 -13.97
CA VAL A 164 -12.56 24.97 -12.68
C VAL A 164 -11.82 25.89 -11.71
N LEU A 165 -10.71 26.52 -12.11
CA LEU A 165 -9.96 27.45 -11.26
C LEU A 165 -10.77 28.68 -10.85
N ALA A 166 -11.69 29.16 -11.69
CA ALA A 166 -12.60 30.28 -11.39
C ALA A 166 -13.75 29.87 -10.44
N VAL A 167 -14.25 28.64 -10.56
CA VAL A 167 -15.16 28.05 -9.56
C VAL A 167 -14.41 27.81 -8.24
N PHE A 168 -13.16 27.34 -8.29
CA PHE A 168 -12.34 27.20 -7.09
C PHE A 168 -11.95 28.55 -6.49
N SER A 169 -11.74 29.62 -7.25
CA SER A 169 -11.40 30.95 -6.71
C SER A 169 -12.56 31.60 -5.95
N SER A 170 -13.80 31.30 -6.34
CA SER A 170 -15.02 31.75 -5.65
C SER A 170 -15.43 30.82 -4.49
N VAL A 171 -15.06 29.53 -4.54
CA VAL A 171 -15.52 28.50 -3.60
C VAL A 171 -14.36 27.94 -2.74
N GLY A 172 -13.15 28.49 -2.82
CA GLY A 172 -11.92 27.87 -2.30
C GLY A 172 -11.93 27.55 -0.81
N LEU A 173 -12.49 28.44 0.02
CA LEU A 173 -12.59 28.22 1.46
C LEU A 173 -13.73 27.25 1.80
N THR A 174 -14.85 27.33 1.07
CA THR A 174 -16.03 26.49 1.25
C THR A 174 -15.82 25.06 0.76
N ALA A 175 -15.16 24.84 -0.38
CA ALA A 175 -14.83 23.51 -0.89
C ALA A 175 -13.77 22.83 -0.02
N ALA A 176 -12.76 23.58 0.46
CA ALA A 176 -11.80 23.08 1.42
C ALA A 176 -12.45 22.75 2.77
N ALA A 177 -13.36 23.59 3.26
CA ALA A 177 -14.14 23.34 4.47
C ALA A 177 -15.06 22.12 4.31
N VAL A 178 -15.77 21.99 3.18
CA VAL A 178 -16.61 20.83 2.89
C VAL A 178 -15.77 19.56 2.79
N PHE A 179 -14.63 19.59 2.11
CA PHE A 179 -13.72 18.45 2.05
C PHE A 179 -13.16 18.08 3.42
N ALA A 180 -12.75 19.06 4.23
CA ALA A 180 -12.29 18.84 5.61
C ALA A 180 -13.41 18.30 6.51
N VAL A 181 -14.65 18.77 6.34
CA VAL A 181 -15.82 18.26 7.06
C VAL A 181 -16.15 16.84 6.61
N LEU A 182 -16.14 16.54 5.32
CA LEU A 182 -16.39 15.19 4.79
C LEU A 182 -15.29 14.22 5.21
N LEU A 183 -14.02 14.63 5.15
CA LEU A 183 -12.89 13.84 5.63
C LEU A 183 -12.95 13.66 7.14
N GLY A 184 -13.25 14.71 7.89
CA GLY A 184 -13.45 14.66 9.35
C GLY A 184 -14.62 13.75 9.73
N ALA A 185 -15.74 13.84 9.02
CA ALA A 185 -16.90 12.97 9.20
C ALA A 185 -16.59 11.52 8.82
N PHE A 186 -15.84 11.28 7.75
CA PHE A 186 -15.40 9.94 7.37
C PHE A 186 -14.44 9.33 8.39
N VAL A 187 -13.47 10.11 8.88
CA VAL A 187 -12.52 9.68 9.92
C VAL A 187 -13.25 9.45 11.22
N ALA A 188 -14.14 10.36 11.62
CA ALA A 188 -14.97 10.22 12.82
C ALA A 188 -15.89 9.02 12.71
N TRP A 189 -16.57 8.82 11.57
CA TRP A 189 -17.39 7.63 11.30
C TRP A 189 -16.55 6.37 11.42
N ARG A 190 -15.37 6.31 10.77
CA ARG A 190 -14.50 5.13 10.81
C ARG A 190 -13.96 4.88 12.21
N TYR A 191 -13.65 5.94 12.95
CA TYR A 191 -13.23 5.88 14.35
C TYR A 191 -14.38 5.41 15.24
N TRP A 192 -15.60 5.90 15.01
CA TRP A 192 -16.80 5.52 15.77
C TRP A 192 -17.22 4.10 15.46
N GLN A 193 -17.17 3.65 14.20
CA GLN A 193 -17.34 2.25 13.83
C GLN A 193 -16.28 1.36 14.46
N ARG A 194 -15.01 1.79 14.50
CA ARG A 194 -13.97 1.07 15.24
C ARG A 194 -14.26 1.04 16.74
N ARG A 195 -14.69 2.16 17.34
CA ARG A 195 -15.01 2.25 18.77
C ARG A 195 -16.22 1.40 19.14
N ILE A 196 -17.29 1.42 18.33
CA ILE A 196 -18.46 0.53 18.50
C ILE A 196 -18.05 -0.93 18.30
N ALA A 197 -17.19 -1.22 17.32
CA ALA A 197 -16.64 -2.56 17.14
C ALA A 197 -15.73 -3.02 18.29
N LEU A 198 -15.08 -2.09 19.00
CA LEU A 198 -14.25 -2.37 20.17
C LEU A 198 -15.06 -2.36 21.49
N GLN A 199 -16.16 -1.61 21.57
CA GLN A 199 -17.00 -1.49 22.76
C GLN A 199 -18.02 -2.63 22.91
N ALA A 200 -18.18 -3.48 21.90
CA ALA A 200 -18.86 -4.76 22.05
C ALA A 200 -17.90 -5.82 22.61
N ASP A 201 -17.42 -5.59 23.84
CA ASP A 201 -16.73 -6.54 24.73
C ASP A 201 -17.75 -7.52 25.35
N ASP A 202 -18.58 -8.14 24.53
CA ASP A 202 -19.56 -9.17 24.96
C ASP A 202 -19.11 -10.59 24.55
N ILE A 203 -17.88 -10.72 24.04
CA ILE A 203 -17.31 -12.03 23.69
C ILE A 203 -16.32 -12.43 24.78
N ASP A 204 -16.66 -13.52 25.46
CA ASP A 204 -15.84 -14.13 26.49
C ASP A 204 -14.42 -14.40 25.99
N ARG A 205 -13.44 -14.01 26.80
CA ARG A 205 -12.03 -14.29 26.52
C ARG A 205 -11.56 -15.47 27.34
N ILE A 206 -10.69 -16.30 26.75
CA ILE A 206 -10.00 -17.37 27.45
C ILE A 206 -8.51 -17.03 27.52
N GLU A 207 -7.97 -17.08 28.74
CA GLU A 207 -6.53 -16.90 28.97
C GLU A 207 -5.73 -18.10 28.44
N VAL A 208 -4.51 -17.85 27.98
CA VAL A 208 -3.60 -18.88 27.42
C VAL A 208 -3.44 -20.07 28.37
N GLY A 209 -3.28 -19.81 29.68
CA GLY A 209 -3.12 -20.87 30.68
C GLY A 209 -4.37 -21.75 30.82
N ALA A 210 -5.57 -21.14 30.76
CA ALA A 210 -6.83 -21.86 30.85
C ALA A 210 -7.08 -22.72 29.59
N LEU A 211 -6.77 -22.19 28.40
CA LEU A 211 -6.86 -22.97 27.16
C LEU A 211 -5.91 -24.18 27.19
N ARG A 212 -4.67 -24.00 27.68
CA ARG A 212 -3.73 -25.12 27.82
C ARG A 212 -4.22 -26.19 28.78
N ALA A 213 -4.75 -25.79 29.93
CA ALA A 213 -5.30 -26.73 30.90
C ALA A 213 -6.47 -27.52 30.29
N ALA A 214 -7.35 -26.85 29.53
CA ALA A 214 -8.47 -27.49 28.83
C ALA A 214 -7.99 -28.49 27.77
N LEU A 215 -7.04 -28.10 26.91
CA LEU A 215 -6.47 -28.99 25.89
C LEU A 215 -5.72 -30.17 26.51
N GLY A 216 -4.95 -29.93 27.58
CA GLY A 216 -4.22 -30.97 28.31
C GLY A 216 -5.14 -31.95 29.05
N ALA A 217 -6.32 -31.50 29.48
CA ALA A 217 -7.36 -32.34 30.07
C ALA A 217 -8.22 -33.08 29.03
N GLY A 218 -7.96 -32.89 27.72
CA GLY A 218 -8.74 -33.49 26.64
C GLY A 218 -10.16 -32.92 26.51
N ALA A 219 -10.37 -31.66 26.90
CA ALA A 219 -11.65 -30.99 26.75
C ALA A 219 -12.05 -30.90 25.27
N ASP A 220 -13.35 -30.98 25.00
CA ASP A 220 -13.91 -30.93 23.65
C ASP A 220 -13.98 -29.47 23.13
N VAL A 221 -12.80 -28.95 22.79
CA VAL A 221 -12.58 -27.57 22.34
C VAL A 221 -11.99 -27.57 20.92
N THR A 222 -12.60 -26.79 20.03
CA THR A 222 -12.11 -26.54 18.68
C THR A 222 -11.41 -25.19 18.62
N VAL A 223 -10.12 -25.20 18.31
CA VAL A 223 -9.35 -23.96 18.13
C VAL A 223 -9.38 -23.54 16.66
N ILE A 224 -9.68 -22.27 16.38
CA ILE A 224 -9.74 -21.72 15.02
C ILE A 224 -8.73 -20.59 14.86
N ASP A 225 -7.86 -20.72 13.86
CA ASP A 225 -6.94 -19.68 13.41
C ASP A 225 -7.60 -18.86 12.29
N VAL A 226 -7.90 -17.59 12.56
CA VAL A 226 -8.60 -16.72 11.59
C VAL A 226 -7.68 -15.76 10.84
N ARG A 227 -6.37 -15.96 10.97
CA ARG A 227 -5.38 -15.27 10.13
C ARG A 227 -5.66 -15.56 8.66
N SER A 228 -5.27 -14.61 7.81
CA SER A 228 -5.42 -14.81 6.36
C SER A 228 -4.58 -15.99 5.90
N ASP A 229 -4.95 -16.58 4.77
CA ASP A 229 -4.24 -17.75 4.23
C ASP A 229 -2.78 -17.39 3.95
N GLU A 230 -2.51 -16.15 3.52
CA GLU A 230 -1.17 -15.62 3.31
C GLU A 230 -0.39 -15.42 4.62
N ALA A 231 -1.05 -14.90 5.67
CA ALA A 231 -0.41 -14.67 6.97
C ALA A 231 0.03 -16.00 7.61
N ARG A 232 -0.76 -17.07 7.48
CA ARG A 232 -0.40 -18.42 7.97
C ARG A 232 0.77 -19.03 7.22
N LEU A 233 0.89 -18.73 5.92
CA LEU A 233 2.05 -19.17 5.12
C LEU A 233 3.33 -18.41 5.47
N LEU A 234 3.21 -17.14 5.88
CA LEU A 234 4.34 -16.30 6.28
C LEU A 234 4.80 -16.55 7.72
N ASP A 235 3.86 -16.91 8.61
CA ASP A 235 4.12 -17.18 10.02
C ASP A 235 3.51 -18.52 10.42
N GLY A 236 4.36 -19.56 10.43
CA GLY A 236 3.99 -20.94 10.70
C GLY A 236 3.69 -21.27 12.16
N ARG A 237 3.80 -20.29 13.08
CA ARG A 237 3.39 -20.47 14.48
C ARG A 237 1.89 -20.78 14.52
N VAL A 238 1.50 -21.83 15.24
CA VAL A 238 0.12 -22.27 15.31
C VAL A 238 -0.18 -22.85 16.68
N VAL A 239 -1.41 -22.69 17.17
CA VAL A 239 -1.87 -23.43 18.35
C VAL A 239 -2.08 -24.90 17.92
N PRO A 240 -1.54 -25.90 18.65
CA PRO A 240 -1.69 -27.31 18.27
C PRO A 240 -3.16 -27.70 18.06
N GLY A 241 -3.43 -28.38 16.94
CA GLY A 241 -4.78 -28.82 16.57
C GLY A 241 -5.69 -27.71 16.03
N ALA A 242 -5.20 -26.48 15.84
CA ALA A 242 -6.03 -25.40 15.31
C ALA A 242 -6.40 -25.60 13.83
N ILE A 243 -7.67 -25.32 13.53
CA ILE A 243 -8.22 -25.34 12.17
C ILE A 243 -8.13 -23.93 11.60
N GLY A 244 -7.41 -23.75 10.50
CA GLY A 244 -7.24 -22.42 9.94
C GLY A 244 -8.31 -22.07 8.90
N VAL A 245 -9.08 -21.03 9.19
CA VAL A 245 -10.17 -20.50 8.36
C VAL A 245 -10.09 -18.98 8.37
N SER A 246 -9.65 -18.38 7.26
CA SER A 246 -9.57 -16.92 7.19
C SER A 246 -10.94 -16.26 7.32
N LEU A 247 -10.98 -15.06 7.91
CA LEU A 247 -12.22 -14.32 8.20
C LEU A 247 -13.20 -14.24 7.02
N LYS A 248 -12.69 -14.17 5.78
CA LYS A 248 -13.50 -14.10 4.55
C LYS A 248 -14.22 -15.41 4.22
N HIS A 249 -13.67 -16.54 4.65
CA HIS A 249 -14.20 -17.88 4.39
C HIS A 249 -15.05 -18.43 5.53
N ILE A 250 -15.17 -17.70 6.65
CA ILE A 250 -16.03 -18.13 7.76
C ILE A 250 -17.50 -18.28 7.29
N PRO A 251 -18.13 -17.31 6.61
CA PRO A 251 -19.53 -17.43 6.21
C PRO A 251 -19.87 -18.68 5.38
N SER A 252 -18.91 -19.18 4.59
CA SER A 252 -19.11 -20.38 3.76
C SER A 252 -18.75 -21.70 4.46
N ARG A 253 -18.18 -21.65 5.67
CA ARG A 253 -17.75 -22.83 6.44
C ARG A 253 -18.38 -22.93 7.81
N ILE A 254 -19.28 -22.02 8.17
CA ILE A 254 -19.97 -21.96 9.48
C ILE A 254 -20.63 -23.29 9.85
N ASP A 255 -21.29 -23.96 8.89
CA ASP A 255 -22.01 -25.22 9.15
C ASP A 255 -21.09 -26.33 9.69
N GLY A 256 -19.80 -26.30 9.33
CA GLY A 256 -18.80 -27.26 9.82
C GLY A 256 -18.39 -27.07 11.27
N PHE A 257 -18.83 -25.99 11.92
CA PHE A 257 -18.50 -25.63 13.31
C PHE A 257 -19.74 -25.52 14.21
N ALA A 258 -20.93 -25.87 13.70
CA ALA A 258 -22.19 -25.82 14.44
C ALA A 258 -22.48 -27.13 15.21
N ASP A 259 -21.46 -27.92 15.52
CA ASP A 259 -21.57 -29.23 16.19
C ASP A 259 -21.74 -29.14 17.72
N GLY A 260 -21.86 -27.92 18.26
CA GLY A 260 -22.09 -27.65 19.67
C GLY A 260 -20.83 -27.69 20.53
N ARG A 261 -19.65 -27.95 19.96
CA ARG A 261 -18.37 -27.87 20.66
C ARG A 261 -18.05 -26.44 21.05
N GLU A 262 -17.18 -26.31 22.04
CA GLU A 262 -16.65 -25.01 22.40
C GLU A 262 -15.63 -24.55 21.35
N LEU A 263 -15.76 -23.30 20.90
CA LEU A 263 -14.90 -22.72 19.89
C LEU A 263 -14.02 -21.64 20.49
N VAL A 264 -12.72 -21.74 20.26
CA VAL A 264 -11.74 -20.75 20.68
C VAL A 264 -11.06 -20.17 19.45
N VAL A 265 -11.24 -18.88 19.21
CA VAL A 265 -10.78 -18.20 18.00
C VAL A 265 -9.58 -17.32 18.33
N TYR A 266 -8.55 -17.32 17.48
CA TYR A 266 -7.38 -16.46 17.66
C TYR A 266 -6.88 -15.86 16.34
N CYS A 267 -6.13 -14.76 16.46
CA CYS A 267 -5.43 -14.10 15.36
C CYS A 267 -4.06 -13.57 15.82
N ASP A 268 -3.38 -12.83 14.96
CA ASP A 268 -2.14 -12.06 15.20
C ASP A 268 -2.37 -10.54 15.15
N CYS A 269 -3.64 -10.10 15.14
CA CYS A 269 -3.99 -8.69 14.99
C CYS A 269 -3.89 -7.93 16.34
N PRO A 270 -3.62 -6.61 16.30
CA PRO A 270 -3.72 -5.76 17.49
C PRO A 270 -5.09 -5.90 18.16
N ASP A 271 -5.08 -5.97 19.49
CA ASP A 271 -6.28 -6.06 20.34
C ASP A 271 -7.23 -7.24 19.98
N ASP A 272 -6.70 -8.32 19.39
CA ASP A 272 -7.45 -9.50 18.95
C ASP A 272 -8.58 -9.20 17.93
N GLY A 273 -8.51 -8.06 17.23
CA GLY A 273 -9.63 -7.56 16.42
C GLY A 273 -10.12 -8.50 15.32
N GLY A 274 -9.22 -9.29 14.73
CA GLY A 274 -9.59 -10.32 13.75
C GLY A 274 -10.36 -11.49 14.38
N ALA A 275 -9.93 -11.96 15.55
CA ALA A 275 -10.57 -13.02 16.31
C ALA A 275 -11.95 -12.58 16.84
N ILE A 276 -12.08 -11.34 17.33
CA ILE A 276 -13.36 -10.78 17.77
C ILE A 276 -14.35 -10.69 16.60
N ALA A 277 -13.91 -10.21 15.44
CA ALA A 277 -14.76 -10.15 14.25
C ALA A 277 -15.25 -11.54 13.81
N ALA A 278 -14.36 -12.54 13.83
CA ALA A 278 -14.72 -13.92 13.54
C ALA A 278 -15.69 -14.50 14.57
N ALA A 279 -15.43 -14.29 15.86
CA ALA A 279 -16.29 -14.78 16.92
C ALA A 279 -17.72 -14.22 16.81
N ARG A 280 -17.88 -12.95 16.42
CA ARG A 280 -19.20 -12.36 16.11
C ARG A 280 -19.92 -13.05 14.97
N LEU A 281 -19.22 -13.48 13.92
CA LEU A 281 -19.84 -14.22 12.82
C LEU A 281 -20.35 -15.59 13.28
N PHE A 282 -19.61 -16.28 14.13
CA PHE A 282 -20.06 -17.55 14.71
C PHE A 282 -21.26 -17.36 15.65
N VAL A 283 -21.22 -16.36 16.56
CA VAL A 283 -22.34 -16.05 17.46
C VAL A 283 -23.59 -15.65 16.67
N ALA A 284 -23.46 -14.79 15.64
CA ALA A 284 -24.57 -14.39 14.79
C ALA A 284 -25.19 -15.55 14.00
N ALA A 285 -24.41 -16.60 13.74
CA ALA A 285 -24.88 -17.83 13.11
C ALA A 285 -25.46 -18.86 14.10
N GLY A 286 -25.61 -18.50 15.37
CA GLY A 286 -26.23 -19.35 16.38
C GLY A 286 -25.29 -20.35 17.06
N VAL A 287 -23.98 -20.18 16.92
CA VAL A 287 -22.99 -21.00 17.63
C VAL A 287 -22.90 -20.54 19.09
N PRO A 288 -23.26 -21.38 20.09
CA PRO A 288 -23.56 -20.90 21.44
C PRO A 288 -22.33 -20.74 22.35
N ARG A 289 -21.17 -21.31 22.00
CA ARG A 289 -19.97 -21.34 22.86
C ARG A 289 -18.74 -20.88 22.10
N VAL A 290 -18.57 -19.57 21.98
CA VAL A 290 -17.44 -18.96 21.26
C VAL A 290 -16.65 -18.04 22.18
N ARG A 291 -15.35 -18.30 22.31
CA ARG A 291 -14.41 -17.50 23.09
C ARG A 291 -13.24 -17.02 22.23
N VAL A 292 -12.64 -15.90 22.61
CA VAL A 292 -11.42 -15.36 21.97
C VAL A 292 -10.20 -15.66 22.84
N LEU A 293 -9.13 -16.17 22.24
CA LEU A 293 -7.86 -16.35 22.93
C LEU A 293 -7.23 -14.97 23.21
N ALA A 294 -7.08 -14.61 24.48
CA ALA A 294 -6.53 -13.32 24.87
C ALA A 294 -5.07 -13.16 24.42
N GLY A 295 -4.77 -12.11 23.65
CA GLY A 295 -3.44 -11.82 23.12
C GLY A 295 -2.98 -12.73 21.98
N GLY A 296 -3.89 -13.57 21.47
CA GLY A 296 -3.72 -14.33 20.24
C GLY A 296 -2.53 -15.29 20.22
N ILE A 297 -1.96 -15.47 19.03
CA ILE A 297 -0.83 -16.39 18.82
C ILE A 297 0.45 -15.93 19.51
N ASP A 298 0.66 -14.63 19.65
CA ASP A 298 1.86 -14.09 20.29
C ASP A 298 1.89 -14.39 21.79
N ALA A 299 0.75 -14.21 22.48
CA ALA A 299 0.62 -14.59 23.88
C ALA A 299 0.74 -16.11 24.09
N TRP A 300 0.18 -16.90 23.16
CA TRP A 300 0.38 -18.35 23.17
C TRP A 300 1.87 -18.69 23.11
N MET A 301 2.61 -18.16 22.14
CA MET A 301 4.02 -18.49 21.94
C MET A 301 4.93 -17.97 23.05
N ALA A 302 4.63 -16.80 23.62
CA ALA A 302 5.35 -16.28 24.79
C ALA A 302 5.26 -17.23 26.00
N GLY A 303 4.13 -17.92 26.14
CA GLY A 303 3.91 -18.88 27.21
C GLY A 303 4.41 -20.31 26.94
N THR A 304 4.84 -20.67 25.71
CA THR A 304 5.32 -22.03 25.38
C THR A 304 6.84 -22.22 25.49
N GLY A 305 7.61 -21.15 25.74
CA GLY A 305 9.08 -21.23 25.73
C GLY A 305 9.71 -21.36 24.33
N GLY A 306 8.92 -21.11 23.27
CA GLY A 306 9.37 -21.15 21.89
C GLY A 306 9.47 -22.57 21.32
N VAL A 307 8.98 -22.71 20.09
CA VAL A 307 9.11 -23.88 19.20
C VAL A 307 8.09 -25.01 19.42
N GLU A 308 7.01 -24.96 18.62
CA GLU A 308 6.49 -26.17 17.97
C GLU A 308 5.87 -25.74 16.62
N GLU A 309 6.62 -25.93 15.53
CA GLU A 309 6.18 -25.67 14.15
C GLU A 309 5.34 -26.85 13.66
N ALA A 310 4.17 -26.59 13.07
CA ALA A 310 3.38 -27.63 12.42
C ALA A 310 4.10 -28.15 11.16
N PRO A 311 3.92 -29.44 10.80
CA PRO A 311 4.49 -29.96 9.57
C PRO A 311 3.85 -29.24 8.37
N VAL A 312 4.71 -28.68 7.52
CA VAL A 312 4.34 -28.10 6.23
C VAL A 312 3.59 -29.16 5.43
N ALA A 313 2.30 -28.96 5.21
CA ALA A 313 1.52 -29.81 4.31
C ALA A 313 2.16 -29.75 2.91
N ALA A 314 2.61 -30.91 2.42
CA ALA A 314 3.19 -31.05 1.10
C ALA A 314 2.19 -30.55 0.04
N ALA A 315 2.69 -29.73 -0.89
CA ALA A 315 1.95 -29.26 -2.04
C ALA A 315 1.29 -30.44 -2.78
N PRO A 316 0.04 -30.32 -3.25
CA PRO A 316 -0.58 -31.38 -4.03
C PRO A 316 0.21 -31.62 -5.31
N MET A 317 0.64 -32.87 -5.50
CA MET A 317 1.23 -33.37 -6.74
C MET A 317 0.30 -33.04 -7.92
N ALA A 318 0.90 -32.50 -8.98
CA ALA A 318 0.25 -32.26 -10.26
C ALA A 318 -0.44 -33.55 -10.75
N VAL A 319 -1.75 -33.48 -10.96
CA VAL A 319 -2.51 -34.52 -11.64
C VAL A 319 -2.09 -34.50 -13.11
N ALA A 320 -1.50 -35.61 -13.57
CA ALA A 320 -1.22 -35.84 -14.98
C ALA A 320 -2.55 -36.00 -15.74
N HIS A 321 -2.72 -35.21 -16.80
CA HIS A 321 -3.78 -35.42 -17.79
C HIS A 321 -3.48 -36.66 -18.64
N PRO A 322 -4.43 -37.58 -18.84
CA PRO A 322 -4.26 -38.69 -19.77
C PRO A 322 -4.52 -38.24 -21.21
N ALA A 323 -3.72 -38.78 -22.13
CA ALA A 323 -4.10 -39.07 -23.50
C ALA A 323 -3.83 -40.56 -23.74
#